data_AF-A0A9P8J2K9-F1
#
_entry.id   AF-A0A9P8J2K9-F1
#
_cell.length_a   1.000
_cell.length_b   1.000
_cell.length_c   1.000
_cell.angle_alpha   90.00
_cell.angle_beta   90.00
_cell.angle_gamma   90.00
#
_symmetry.space_group_name_H-M   'P 1'
#
loop_
_entity.id
_entity.type
_entity.pdbx_description
1 polymer ?
#
loop_
_entity_poly.entity_id
_entity_poly.type
_entity_poly.pdbx_seq_one_letter_code
_entity_poly.pdbx_strand_id
1 'polypeptide(L)'
;KLQPGLLSKHQKYVQEKIGSKDDKPVFLVFHGGSGSSVAEFQEAISYGVCKVNLDTDLQYAYTEGIRDYMIGKKDYVNSQVGNPDGADKPNKKYYDPRVWVREGEKTMSKRVAVALKDFNTANQL
;
A
#
# COMPACT_ATOMS: atom_id res chain seq x y z
N LYS A 1 -2.07 -21.79 0.64
CA LYS A 1 -3.02 -21.19 1.61
C LYS A 1 -2.21 -20.70 2.80
N LEU A 2 -2.50 -19.51 3.33
CA LEU A 2 -1.79 -18.97 4.47
C LEU A 2 -2.01 -19.85 5.72
N GLN A 3 -0.99 -19.98 6.57
CA GLN A 3 -1.08 -20.70 7.85
C GLN A 3 -0.42 -19.89 8.98
N PRO A 4 -1.02 -18.79 9.45
CA PRO A 4 -0.44 -17.94 10.50
C PRO A 4 -0.09 -18.71 11.77
N GLY A 5 -0.86 -19.76 12.12
CA GLY A 5 -0.58 -20.62 13.27
C GLY A 5 0.77 -21.36 13.26
N LEU A 6 1.54 -21.36 12.16
CA LEU A 6 2.94 -21.81 12.18
C LEU A 6 3.86 -20.82 12.88
N LEU A 7 3.56 -19.53 12.81
CA LEU A 7 4.37 -18.46 13.40
C LEU A 7 4.42 -18.59 14.93
N SER A 8 3.30 -18.93 15.57
CA SER A 8 3.27 -19.19 17.02
C SER A 8 4.14 -20.39 17.42
N LYS A 9 4.19 -21.44 16.58
CA LYS A 9 5.07 -22.60 16.80
C LYS A 9 6.54 -22.21 16.70
N HIS A 10 6.89 -21.32 15.76
CA HIS A 10 8.26 -20.81 15.64
C HIS A 10 8.67 -19.97 16.85
N GLN A 11 7.80 -19.07 17.33
CA GLN A 11 8.06 -18.30 18.55
C GLN A 11 8.30 -19.22 19.75
N LYS A 12 7.40 -20.18 19.99
CA LYS A 12 7.51 -21.15 21.08
C LYS A 12 8.78 -21.99 20.98
N TYR A 13 9.12 -22.48 19.80
CA TYR A 13 10.34 -23.26 19.59
C TYR A 13 11.59 -22.46 19.95
N VAL A 14 11.70 -21.21 19.51
CA VAL A 14 12.87 -20.38 19.84
C VAL A 14 12.89 -20.04 21.33
N GLN A 15 11.74 -19.69 21.92
CA GLN A 15 11.59 -19.39 23.34
C GLN A 15 12.13 -20.54 24.20
N GLU A 16 11.71 -21.77 23.92
CA GLU A 16 12.17 -22.98 24.61
C GLU A 16 13.67 -23.24 24.41
N LYS A 17 14.20 -23.00 23.20
CA LYS A 17 15.61 -23.28 22.88
C LYS A 17 16.59 -22.33 23.54
N ILE A 18 16.22 -21.06 23.71
CA ILE A 18 17.11 -20.05 24.28
C ILE A 18 16.78 -19.72 25.75
N GLY A 19 15.73 -20.33 26.31
CA GLY A 19 15.25 -20.01 27.65
C GLY A 19 14.78 -18.55 27.80
N SER A 20 14.14 -18.02 26.75
CA SER A 20 13.67 -16.62 26.73
C SER A 20 12.55 -16.38 27.73
N LYS A 21 12.58 -15.21 28.38
CA LYS A 21 11.45 -14.69 29.19
C LYS A 21 10.39 -13.97 28.35
N ASP A 22 10.73 -13.63 27.11
CA ASP A 22 9.80 -13.05 26.13
C ASP A 22 9.08 -14.17 25.38
N ASP A 23 7.76 -14.03 25.21
CA ASP A 23 6.89 -14.92 24.45
C ASP A 23 7.07 -14.78 22.92
N LYS A 24 7.69 -13.69 22.46
CA LYS A 24 7.97 -13.43 21.04
C LYS A 24 9.45 -13.08 20.83
N PRO A 25 10.39 -14.02 21.09
CA PRO A 25 11.82 -13.76 21.03
C PRO A 25 12.37 -13.48 19.62
N VAL A 26 11.56 -13.66 18.56
CA VAL A 26 11.99 -13.38 17.18
C VAL A 26 11.09 -12.38 16.47
N PHE A 27 11.73 -11.53 15.66
CA PHE A 27 11.06 -10.59 14.77
C PHE A 27 10.71 -11.29 13.44
N LEU A 28 9.41 -11.34 13.13
CA LEU A 28 8.93 -12.00 11.92
C LEU A 28 8.55 -10.97 10.85
N VAL A 29 8.80 -11.34 9.59
CA VAL A 29 8.46 -10.53 8.41
C VAL A 29 7.45 -11.30 7.56
N PHE A 30 6.36 -10.63 7.18
CA PHE A 30 5.34 -11.17 6.30
C PHE A 30 5.62 -10.72 4.86
N HIS A 31 6.02 -11.68 4.02
CA HIS A 31 6.18 -11.49 2.58
C HIS A 31 4.90 -11.89 1.83
N GLY A 32 4.52 -11.11 0.82
CA GLY A 32 3.44 -11.49 -0.11
C GLY A 32 2.04 -11.47 0.50
N GLY A 33 1.59 -10.30 0.98
CA GLY A 33 0.26 -10.12 1.55
C GLY A 33 -0.89 -10.08 0.53
N SER A 34 -0.60 -10.04 -0.77
CA SER A 34 -1.63 -9.92 -1.82
C SER A 34 -2.61 -11.09 -1.75
N GLY A 35 -3.89 -10.79 -1.52
CA GLY A 35 -4.96 -11.77 -1.36
C GLY A 35 -5.15 -12.34 0.06
N SER A 36 -4.35 -11.90 1.04
CA SER A 36 -4.60 -12.20 2.46
C SER A 36 -5.71 -11.28 2.98
N SER A 37 -6.58 -11.84 3.82
CA SER A 37 -7.59 -11.09 4.54
C SER A 37 -6.98 -10.25 5.67
N VAL A 38 -7.70 -9.22 6.11
CA VAL A 38 -7.32 -8.43 7.29
C VAL A 38 -7.16 -9.33 8.53
N ALA A 39 -8.04 -10.33 8.69
CA ALA A 39 -7.97 -11.29 9.78
C ALA A 39 -6.66 -12.11 9.77
N GLU A 40 -6.19 -12.55 8.59
CA GLU A 40 -4.93 -13.28 8.45
C GLU A 40 -3.71 -12.41 8.80
N PHE A 41 -3.72 -11.12 8.45
CA PHE A 41 -2.68 -10.19 8.87
C PHE A 41 -2.68 -9.97 10.38
N GLN A 42 -3.86 -9.72 10.95
CA GLN A 42 -4.01 -9.51 12.39
C GLN A 42 -3.59 -10.74 13.20
N GLU A 43 -3.93 -11.94 12.72
CA GLU A 43 -3.48 -13.19 13.32
C GLU A 43 -1.95 -13.31 13.25
N ALA A 44 -1.33 -13.05 12.10
CA ALA A 44 0.13 -13.09 11.96
C ALA A 44 0.86 -12.05 12.84
N ILE A 45 0.32 -10.84 12.94
CA ILE A 45 0.82 -9.78 13.83
C ILE A 45 0.70 -10.22 15.30
N SER A 46 -0.40 -10.89 15.67
CA SER A 46 -0.57 -11.45 17.01
C SER A 46 0.53 -12.46 17.38
N TYR A 47 1.18 -13.08 16.39
CA TYR A 47 2.32 -14.00 16.57
C TYR A 47 3.71 -13.35 16.40
N GLY A 48 3.80 -12.01 16.35
CA GLY A 48 5.09 -11.29 16.35
C GLY A 48 5.61 -10.90 14.97
N VAL A 49 4.76 -10.88 13.94
CA VAL A 49 5.09 -10.16 12.71
C VAL A 49 5.16 -8.66 13.00
N CYS A 50 6.30 -8.05 12.71
CA CYS A 50 6.55 -6.62 12.90
C CYS A 50 6.77 -5.86 11.59
N LYS A 51 6.79 -6.55 10.45
CA LYS A 51 6.94 -5.96 9.11
C LYS A 51 6.11 -6.73 8.10
N VAL A 52 5.25 -6.03 7.37
CA VAL A 52 4.46 -6.60 6.26
C VAL A 52 4.86 -5.91 4.97
N ASN A 53 5.16 -6.70 3.93
CA ASN A 53 5.46 -6.15 2.61
C ASN A 53 4.18 -5.87 1.83
N LEU A 54 4.07 -4.66 1.29
CA LEU A 54 3.05 -4.27 0.33
C LEU A 54 3.72 -3.76 -0.94
N ASP A 55 3.31 -4.28 -2.09
CA ASP A 55 3.86 -3.88 -3.38
C ASP A 55 2.77 -3.79 -4.44
N THR A 56 2.24 -4.93 -4.92
CA THR A 56 1.24 -4.96 -6.00
C THR A 56 0.01 -4.08 -5.73
N ASP A 57 -0.52 -4.09 -4.51
CA ASP A 57 -1.64 -3.23 -4.12
C ASP A 57 -1.30 -1.74 -4.21
N LEU A 58 -0.07 -1.36 -3.89
CA LEU A 58 0.40 0.01 -3.98
C LEU A 58 0.69 0.42 -5.41
N GLN A 59 1.26 -0.48 -6.22
CA GLN A 59 1.46 -0.28 -7.66
C GLN A 59 0.11 0.00 -8.35
N TYR A 60 -0.91 -0.81 -8.06
CA TYR A 60 -2.25 -0.61 -8.62
C TYR A 60 -2.88 0.70 -8.13
N ALA A 61 -2.84 0.96 -6.81
CA ALA A 61 -3.39 2.20 -6.24
C ALA A 61 -2.72 3.44 -6.83
N TYR A 62 -1.40 3.43 -7.02
CA TYR A 62 -0.68 4.54 -7.66
C TYR A 62 -1.09 4.72 -9.13
N THR A 63 -1.22 3.62 -9.86
CA THR A 63 -1.65 3.62 -11.27
C THR A 63 -3.06 4.15 -11.43
N GLU A 64 -3.98 3.82 -10.52
CA GLU A 64 -5.37 4.24 -10.55
C GLU A 64 -5.54 5.77 -10.59
N GLY A 65 -4.84 6.51 -9.73
CA GLY A 65 -4.95 7.97 -9.70
C GLY A 65 -4.51 8.64 -11.00
N ILE A 66 -3.41 8.13 -11.58
CA ILE A 66 -2.91 8.61 -12.87
C ILE A 66 -3.87 8.23 -14.00
N ARG A 67 -4.32 6.96 -14.04
CA ARG A 67 -5.26 6.42 -15.03
C ARG A 67 -6.52 7.27 -15.08
N ASP A 68 -7.14 7.49 -13.92
CA ASP A 68 -8.42 8.19 -13.82
C ASP A 68 -8.28 9.66 -14.25
N TYR A 69 -7.16 10.30 -13.90
CA TYR A 69 -6.85 11.65 -14.38
C TYR A 69 -6.69 11.70 -15.90
N MET A 70 -5.88 10.80 -16.47
CA MET A 70 -5.62 10.78 -17.92
C MET A 70 -6.88 10.49 -18.72
N ILE A 71 -7.74 9.59 -18.25
CA ILE A 71 -9.04 9.32 -18.87
C ILE A 71 -9.95 10.55 -18.77
N GLY A 72 -10.06 11.13 -17.58
CA GLY A 72 -10.95 12.29 -17.33
C GLY A 72 -10.49 13.60 -17.99
N LYS A 73 -9.21 13.70 -18.36
CA LYS A 73 -8.61 14.87 -19.03
C LYS A 73 -8.07 14.57 -20.41
N LYS A 74 -8.47 13.46 -21.03
CA LYS A 74 -7.97 12.97 -22.33
C LYS A 74 -7.81 14.09 -23.37
N ASP A 75 -8.87 14.86 -23.61
CA ASP A 75 -8.86 15.92 -24.64
C ASP A 75 -7.95 17.11 -24.29
N TYR A 76 -7.66 17.30 -23.01
CA TYR A 76 -6.81 18.37 -22.48
C TYR A 76 -5.33 17.95 -22.36
N VAL A 77 -5.00 16.66 -22.50
CA VAL A 77 -3.62 16.16 -22.42
C VAL A 77 -3.07 15.69 -23.77
N ASN A 78 -3.92 15.61 -24.80
CA ASN A 78 -3.52 15.17 -26.14
C ASN A 78 -2.71 16.19 -26.94
N SER A 79 -2.74 17.48 -26.58
CA SER A 79 -2.03 18.56 -27.27
C SER A 79 -1.57 19.64 -26.29
N GLN A 80 -0.55 20.42 -26.67
CA GLN A 80 -0.10 21.56 -25.87
C GLN A 80 -1.09 22.75 -25.90
N VAL A 81 -1.76 22.93 -27.04
CA VAL A 81 -2.75 23.98 -27.31
C VAL A 81 -3.92 23.35 -28.09
N GLY A 82 -5.13 23.84 -27.83
CA GLY A 82 -6.37 23.34 -28.43
C GLY A 82 -7.03 22.28 -27.54
N ASN A 83 -8.26 22.54 -27.11
CA ASN A 83 -9.05 21.66 -26.26
C ASN A 83 -10.56 21.95 -26.46
N PRO A 84 -11.48 21.26 -25.76
CA PRO A 84 -12.92 21.50 -25.90
C PRO A 84 -13.38 22.93 -25.60
N ASP A 85 -12.58 23.73 -24.86
CA ASP A 85 -12.87 25.13 -24.55
C ASP A 85 -12.41 26.10 -25.67
N GLY A 86 -11.65 25.62 -26.66
CA GLY A 86 -11.22 26.42 -27.82
C GLY A 86 -9.90 25.94 -28.45
N ALA A 87 -9.74 26.21 -29.75
CA ALA A 87 -8.58 25.79 -30.54
C ALA A 87 -7.27 26.49 -30.13
N ASP A 88 -7.35 27.66 -29.50
CA ASP A 88 -6.22 28.49 -29.06
C ASP A 88 -5.91 28.34 -27.56
N LYS A 89 -6.68 27.53 -26.82
CA LYS A 89 -6.54 27.42 -25.36
C LYS A 89 -5.34 26.56 -24.96
N PRO A 90 -4.48 27.04 -24.03
CA PRO A 90 -3.31 26.29 -23.59
C PRO A 90 -3.67 25.21 -22.57
N ASN A 91 -3.02 24.06 -22.69
CA ASN A 91 -3.27 22.88 -21.85
C ASN A 91 -2.27 22.68 -20.72
N LYS A 92 -1.30 23.59 -20.55
CA LYS A 92 -0.21 23.44 -19.56
C LYS A 92 -0.69 23.04 -18.17
N LYS A 93 -1.79 23.64 -17.70
CA LYS A 93 -2.34 23.33 -16.38
C LYS A 93 -2.86 21.89 -16.22
N TYR A 94 -3.07 21.17 -17.32
CA TYR A 94 -3.57 19.79 -17.33
C TYR A 94 -2.46 18.76 -17.52
N TYR A 95 -1.51 18.99 -18.43
CA TYR A 95 -0.43 18.02 -18.69
C TYR A 95 0.79 18.19 -17.79
N ASP A 96 0.85 19.24 -16.96
CA ASP A 96 1.94 19.44 -15.99
C ASP A 96 2.07 18.20 -15.09
N PRO A 97 3.24 17.52 -15.06
CA PRO A 97 3.43 16.30 -14.27
C PRO A 97 3.08 16.47 -12.80
N ARG A 98 3.28 17.66 -12.23
CA ARG A 98 2.96 17.95 -10.83
C ARG A 98 1.47 17.78 -10.51
N VAL A 99 0.60 17.84 -11.52
CA VAL A 99 -0.84 17.66 -11.36
C VAL A 99 -1.19 16.17 -11.37
N TRP A 100 -0.84 15.45 -12.44
CA TRP A 100 -1.29 14.06 -12.59
C TRP A 100 -0.45 13.04 -11.81
N VAL A 101 0.85 13.30 -11.58
CA VAL A 101 1.67 12.49 -10.65
C VAL A 101 1.10 12.59 -9.25
N ARG A 102 0.65 13.79 -8.84
CA ARG A 102 0.03 14.02 -7.53
C ARG A 102 -1.26 13.21 -7.34
N GLU A 103 -2.02 12.95 -8.40
CA GLU A 103 -3.19 12.08 -8.30
C GLU A 103 -2.80 10.63 -7.96
N GLY A 104 -1.71 10.10 -8.56
CA GLY A 104 -1.16 8.80 -8.18
C GLY A 104 -0.66 8.75 -6.73
N GLU A 105 0.04 9.80 -6.27
CA GLU A 105 0.48 9.90 -4.87
C GLU A 105 -0.69 9.89 -3.89
N LYS A 106 -1.79 10.60 -4.20
CA LYS A 106 -3.00 10.65 -3.37
C LYS A 106 -3.64 9.28 -3.22
N THR A 107 -3.83 8.56 -4.33
CA THR A 107 -4.46 7.22 -4.31
C THR A 107 -3.57 6.18 -3.64
N MET A 108 -2.26 6.20 -3.89
CA MET A 108 -1.30 5.35 -3.18
C MET A 108 -1.28 5.65 -1.67
N SER A 109 -1.23 6.92 -1.28
CA SER A 109 -1.24 7.33 0.14
C SER A 109 -2.53 6.88 0.85
N LYS A 110 -3.67 6.95 0.16
CA LYS A 110 -4.94 6.43 0.68
C LYS A 110 -4.87 4.93 0.91
N ARG A 111 -4.28 4.16 -0.01
CA ARG A 111 -4.11 2.70 0.17
C ARG A 111 -3.14 2.36 1.30
N VAL A 112 -2.06 3.13 1.46
CA VAL A 112 -1.14 3.02 2.61
C VAL A 112 -1.88 3.30 3.92
N ALA A 113 -2.71 4.35 3.99
CA ALA A 113 -3.47 4.68 5.19
C ALA A 113 -4.43 3.55 5.63
N VAL A 114 -5.02 2.82 4.68
CA VAL A 114 -5.81 1.62 4.97
C VAL A 114 -4.92 0.55 5.60
N ALA A 115 -3.77 0.25 5.00
CA ALA A 115 -2.83 -0.73 5.55
C ALA A 115 -2.32 -0.36 6.95
N LEU A 116 -2.03 0.91 7.22
CA LEU A 116 -1.61 1.37 8.54
C LEU A 116 -2.67 1.09 9.62
N LYS A 117 -3.96 1.20 9.27
CA LYS A 117 -5.06 0.85 10.16
C LYS A 117 -5.17 -0.66 10.33
N ASP A 118 -5.17 -1.41 9.23
CA ASP A 118 -5.29 -2.88 9.24
C ASP A 118 -4.15 -3.53 10.05
N PHE A 119 -2.95 -2.94 10.03
CA PHE A 119 -1.77 -3.41 10.74
C PHE A 119 -1.60 -2.81 12.14
N ASN A 120 -2.61 -2.10 12.68
CA ASN A 120 -2.59 -1.49 14.01
C ASN A 120 -1.40 -0.53 14.26
N THR A 121 -0.89 0.12 13.21
CA THR A 121 0.29 1.01 13.31
C THR A 121 -0.07 2.49 13.16
N ALA A 122 -1.31 2.80 12.76
CA ALA A 122 -1.79 4.18 12.73
C ALA A 122 -1.71 4.84 14.13
N ASN A 123 -1.21 6.08 14.19
CA ASN A 123 -1.14 6.93 15.38
C ASN A 123 -0.37 6.34 16.58
N GLN A 124 0.72 5.61 16.33
CA GLN A 124 1.57 5.02 17.39
C GLN A 124 2.81 5.89 17.74
N LEU A 125 2.85 7.15 17.27
CA LEU A 125 3.95 8.10 17.49
C LEU A 125 3.52 9.26 18.38
#